data_AF-A0A314YHZ3-F1
#
_entry.id   AF-A0A314YHZ3-F1
#
_cell.length_a   1.000
_cell.length_b   1.000
_cell.length_c   1.000
_cell.angle_alpha   90.00
_cell.angle_beta   90.00
_cell.angle_gamma   90.00
#
_symmetry.space_group_name_H-M   'P 1'
#
loop_
_entity.id
_entity.type
_entity.pdbx_description
1 polymer ?
#
loop_
_entity_poly.entity_id
_entity_poly.type
_entity_poly.pdbx_seq_one_letter_code
_entity_poly.pdbx_strand_id
1 'polypeptide(L)'
;MDDSRRDRGVLMAEIAREADNMQWIVDILVDKKMGDEFVKLWADQKELAVLHSKIPTMYRHEISRITAQLCIAIGSRQLLVPKETRFSLLSTWLEALYEDFGWMRRASFRSIDKKLVEEGISQTILTLPLQQQQGILLNWFDRFLNKGDDCPNIQKAFEVWWRRAFIKHVSEQENTQLQITLCDYPS
;
A
#
# COMPACT_ATOMS: atom_id res chain seq x y z
N MET A 1 -21.14 -21.86 29.76
CA MET A 1 -20.01 -21.41 28.91
C MET A 1 -20.30 -21.94 27.52
N ASP A 2 -20.34 -21.08 26.48
CA ASP A 2 -19.97 -21.39 25.06
C ASP A 2 -20.73 -20.53 24.00
N ASP A 3 -21.80 -19.83 24.36
CA ASP A 3 -22.62 -19.11 23.37
C ASP A 3 -21.86 -17.95 22.68
N SER A 4 -21.08 -17.18 23.46
CA SER A 4 -20.24 -16.07 22.95
C SER A 4 -19.08 -16.53 22.05
N ARG A 5 -18.57 -17.77 22.21
CA ARG A 5 -17.52 -18.32 21.33
C ARG A 5 -18.11 -18.78 20.00
N ARG A 6 -19.30 -19.37 20.05
CA ARG A 6 -20.05 -19.82 18.87
C ARG A 6 -20.49 -18.63 18.02
N ASP A 7 -21.01 -17.58 18.65
CA ASP A 7 -21.39 -16.32 18.01
C ASP A 7 -20.19 -15.64 17.31
N ARG A 8 -19.03 -15.63 17.98
CA ARG A 8 -17.80 -15.10 17.37
C ARG A 8 -17.40 -15.92 16.14
N GLY A 9 -17.50 -17.25 16.18
CA GLY A 9 -17.18 -18.12 15.05
C GLY A 9 -18.08 -17.88 13.83
N VAL A 10 -19.36 -17.59 14.05
CA VAL A 10 -20.30 -17.22 12.98
C VAL A 10 -19.93 -15.87 12.37
N LEU A 11 -19.70 -14.85 13.20
CA LEU A 11 -19.28 -13.53 12.74
C LEU A 11 -17.97 -13.58 11.92
N MET A 12 -17.03 -14.43 12.31
CA MET A 12 -15.79 -14.64 11.54
C MET A 12 -16.06 -15.20 10.14
N ALA A 13 -16.94 -16.22 10.05
CA ALA A 13 -17.28 -16.82 8.78
C ALA A 13 -18.00 -15.82 7.87
N GLU A 14 -18.83 -14.94 8.44
CA GLU A 14 -19.47 -13.85 7.71
C GLU A 14 -18.45 -12.83 7.18
N ILE A 15 -17.53 -12.35 8.02
CA ILE A 15 -16.48 -11.40 7.58
C ILE A 15 -15.63 -12.01 6.46
N ALA A 16 -15.19 -13.26 6.62
CA ALA A 16 -14.40 -13.96 5.61
C ALA A 16 -15.18 -14.12 4.30
N ARG A 17 -16.47 -14.50 4.38
CA ARG A 17 -17.34 -14.65 3.20
C ARG A 17 -17.55 -13.33 2.49
N GLU A 18 -17.83 -12.24 3.21
CA GLU A 18 -18.03 -10.94 2.57
C GLU A 18 -16.72 -10.39 1.99
N ALA A 19 -15.57 -10.62 2.64
CA ALA A 19 -14.28 -10.28 2.08
C ALA A 19 -13.95 -11.10 0.81
N ASP A 20 -14.31 -12.38 0.79
CA ASP A 20 -14.18 -13.24 -0.40
C ASP A 20 -15.07 -12.74 -1.54
N ASN A 21 -16.34 -12.40 -1.25
CA ASN A 21 -17.27 -11.83 -2.23
C ASN A 21 -16.70 -10.54 -2.83
N MET A 22 -16.12 -9.67 -2.00
CA MET A 22 -15.48 -8.44 -2.46
C MET A 22 -14.23 -8.71 -3.31
N GLN A 23 -13.34 -9.63 -2.91
CA GLN A 23 -12.17 -10.01 -3.71
C GLN A 23 -12.59 -10.50 -5.11
N TRP A 24 -13.65 -11.31 -5.18
CA TRP A 24 -14.18 -11.80 -6.45
C TRP A 24 -14.76 -10.69 -7.33
N ILE A 25 -15.52 -9.76 -6.75
CA ILE A 25 -16.03 -8.57 -7.48
C ILE A 25 -14.86 -7.75 -8.01
N VAL A 26 -13.82 -7.53 -7.20
CA VAL A 26 -12.62 -6.79 -7.63
C VAL A 26 -11.94 -7.46 -8.81
N ASP A 27 -11.78 -8.79 -8.80
CA ASP A 27 -11.21 -9.52 -9.94
C ASP A 27 -12.00 -9.26 -11.22
N ILE A 28 -13.33 -9.35 -11.17
CA ILE A 28 -14.20 -9.05 -12.32
C ILE A 28 -14.01 -7.61 -12.80
N LEU A 29 -13.99 -6.64 -11.89
CA LEU A 29 -13.84 -5.23 -12.22
C LEU A 29 -12.47 -4.92 -12.82
N VAL A 30 -11.40 -5.56 -12.33
CA VAL A 30 -10.04 -5.46 -12.89
C VAL A 30 -10.02 -6.02 -14.31
N ASP A 31 -10.55 -7.23 -14.51
CA ASP A 31 -10.61 -7.88 -15.82
C ASP A 31 -11.41 -7.07 -16.85
N LYS A 32 -12.46 -6.38 -16.40
CA LYS A 32 -13.28 -5.50 -17.24
C LYS A 32 -12.77 -4.06 -17.35
N LYS A 33 -11.66 -3.72 -16.67
CA LYS A 33 -11.09 -2.37 -16.61
C LYS A 33 -12.09 -1.32 -16.10
N MET A 34 -12.91 -1.70 -15.12
CA MET A 34 -13.98 -0.90 -14.51
C MET A 34 -13.82 -0.76 -12.98
N GLY A 35 -12.60 -0.91 -12.48
CA GLY A 35 -12.33 -0.90 -11.03
C GLY A 35 -12.02 0.47 -10.43
N ASP A 36 -11.99 1.55 -11.21
CA ASP A 36 -11.59 2.88 -10.75
C ASP A 36 -12.54 3.45 -9.68
N GLU A 37 -13.86 3.31 -9.89
CA GLU A 37 -14.87 3.71 -8.91
C GLU A 37 -14.79 2.85 -7.64
N PHE A 38 -14.52 1.54 -7.77
CA PHE A 38 -14.34 0.67 -6.61
C PHE A 38 -13.14 1.10 -5.76
N VAL A 39 -12.00 1.40 -6.38
CA VAL A 39 -10.81 1.88 -5.65
C VAL A 39 -11.12 3.16 -4.89
N LYS A 40 -11.90 4.08 -5.48
CA LYS A 40 -12.32 5.31 -4.83
C LYS A 40 -13.21 5.02 -3.61
N LEU A 41 -14.25 4.22 -3.79
CA LEU A 41 -15.15 3.82 -2.70
C LEU A 41 -14.39 3.12 -1.57
N TRP A 42 -13.45 2.24 -1.91
CA TRP A 42 -12.60 1.54 -0.96
C TRP A 42 -11.69 2.50 -0.20
N ALA A 43 -11.03 3.43 -0.89
CA ALA A 43 -10.16 4.44 -0.29
C ALA A 43 -10.90 5.36 0.70
N ASP A 44 -12.20 5.57 0.49
CA ASP A 44 -13.04 6.42 1.34
C ASP A 44 -13.56 5.70 2.62
N GLN A 45 -13.30 4.39 2.78
CA GLN A 45 -13.74 3.59 3.94
C GLN A 45 -12.90 3.82 5.22
N LYS A 46 -12.81 5.07 5.68
CA LYS A 46 -12.03 5.45 6.86
C LYS A 46 -12.56 4.86 8.15
N GLU A 47 -13.88 4.84 8.33
CA GLU A 47 -14.52 4.26 9.51
C GLU A 47 -14.27 2.75 9.59
N LEU A 48 -14.33 2.07 8.46
CA LEU A 48 -14.03 0.64 8.37
C LEU A 48 -12.56 0.37 8.72
N ALA A 49 -11.61 1.18 8.24
CA ALA A 49 -10.20 1.05 8.61
C ALA A 49 -9.97 1.23 10.12
N VAL A 50 -10.70 2.14 10.76
CA VAL A 50 -10.67 2.30 12.23
C VAL A 50 -11.23 1.08 12.94
N LEU A 51 -12.35 0.52 12.47
CA LEU A 51 -12.94 -0.69 13.05
C LEU A 51 -12.06 -1.93 12.84
N HIS A 52 -11.43 -2.03 11.68
CA HIS A 52 -10.50 -3.11 11.31
C HIS A 52 -9.39 -3.24 12.37
N SER A 53 -8.77 -2.12 12.78
CA SER A 53 -7.71 -2.11 13.81
C SER A 53 -8.12 -2.72 15.16
N LYS A 54 -9.42 -2.77 15.48
CA LYS A 54 -9.97 -3.26 16.76
C LYS A 54 -10.24 -4.76 16.76
N ILE A 55 -10.20 -5.41 15.61
CA ILE A 55 -10.49 -6.83 15.45
C ILE A 55 -9.16 -7.62 15.46
N PRO A 56 -9.08 -8.81 16.08
CA PRO A 56 -7.88 -9.65 15.97
C PRO A 56 -7.51 -9.97 14.51
N THR A 57 -6.21 -9.89 14.18
CA THR A 57 -5.68 -10.07 12.80
C THR A 57 -6.19 -11.35 12.11
N MET A 58 -6.30 -12.45 12.85
CA MET A 58 -6.76 -13.72 12.32
C MET A 58 -8.19 -13.71 11.75
N TYR A 59 -8.98 -12.66 12.03
CA TYR A 59 -10.33 -12.50 11.49
C TYR A 59 -10.44 -11.42 10.40
N ARG A 60 -9.55 -10.43 10.41
CA ARG A 60 -9.64 -9.24 9.55
C ARG A 60 -8.68 -9.24 8.37
N HIS A 61 -7.68 -10.14 8.35
CA HIS A 61 -6.65 -10.17 7.31
C HIS A 61 -7.21 -10.34 5.89
N GLU A 62 -8.40 -10.96 5.74
CA GLU A 62 -9.10 -11.06 4.46
C GLU A 62 -9.52 -9.68 3.90
N ILE A 63 -9.81 -8.70 4.76
CA ILE A 63 -10.09 -7.32 4.34
C ILE A 63 -8.81 -6.68 3.77
N SER A 64 -7.67 -6.91 4.42
CA SER A 64 -6.36 -6.40 3.96
C SER A 64 -5.93 -7.01 2.63
N ARG A 65 -6.40 -8.22 2.29
CA ARG A 65 -6.17 -8.85 0.98
C ARG A 65 -6.83 -8.10 -0.17
N ILE A 66 -7.99 -7.48 0.05
CA ILE A 66 -8.64 -6.62 -0.96
C ILE A 66 -7.72 -5.44 -1.28
N THR A 67 -7.19 -4.75 -0.26
CA THR A 67 -6.24 -3.65 -0.47
C THR A 67 -4.99 -4.11 -1.22
N ALA A 68 -4.46 -5.30 -0.89
CA ALA A 68 -3.31 -5.85 -1.58
C ALA A 68 -3.59 -6.14 -3.07
N GLN A 69 -4.75 -6.72 -3.39
CA GLN A 69 -5.22 -6.96 -4.74
C GLN A 69 -5.33 -5.64 -5.54
N LEU A 70 -5.88 -4.58 -4.93
CA LEU A 70 -5.93 -3.25 -5.55
C LEU A 70 -4.53 -2.68 -5.80
N CYS A 71 -3.60 -2.82 -4.86
CA CYS A 71 -2.22 -2.37 -5.03
C CYS A 71 -1.51 -3.13 -6.18
N ILE A 72 -1.76 -4.43 -6.31
CA ILE A 72 -1.26 -5.24 -7.43
C ILE A 72 -1.83 -4.72 -8.76
N ALA A 73 -3.14 -4.54 -8.85
CA ALA A 73 -3.81 -4.10 -10.07
C ALA A 73 -3.38 -2.67 -10.48
N ILE A 74 -3.19 -1.77 -9.53
CA ILE A 74 -2.68 -0.41 -9.78
C ILE A 74 -1.20 -0.45 -10.18
N GLY A 75 -0.36 -1.15 -9.43
CA GLY A 75 1.08 -1.23 -9.67
C GLY A 75 1.45 -1.90 -11.00
N SER A 76 0.66 -2.89 -11.42
CA SER A 76 0.76 -3.56 -12.73
C SER A 76 0.09 -2.80 -13.87
N ARG A 77 -0.52 -1.63 -13.60
CA ARG A 77 -1.25 -0.78 -14.57
C ARG A 77 -2.50 -1.44 -15.18
N GLN A 78 -3.07 -2.43 -14.51
CA GLN A 78 -4.39 -2.98 -14.88
C GLN A 78 -5.52 -2.03 -14.48
N LEU A 79 -5.36 -1.31 -13.36
CA LEU A 79 -6.23 -0.21 -12.93
C LEU A 79 -5.49 1.12 -13.02
N LEU A 80 -6.12 2.08 -13.71
CA LEU A 80 -5.61 3.44 -13.84
C LEU A 80 -6.52 4.38 -13.05
N VAL A 81 -6.02 4.87 -11.92
CA VAL A 81 -6.74 5.77 -11.03
C VAL A 81 -5.96 7.08 -10.81
N PRO A 82 -6.65 8.20 -10.52
CA PRO A 82 -5.99 9.48 -10.23
C PRO A 82 -4.98 9.37 -9.08
N LYS A 83 -4.01 10.30 -9.03
CA LYS A 83 -2.97 10.30 -7.98
C LYS A 83 -3.58 10.47 -6.59
N GLU A 84 -4.64 11.26 -6.48
CA GLU A 84 -5.38 11.52 -5.24
C GLU A 84 -6.00 10.23 -4.71
N THR A 85 -6.65 9.46 -5.59
CA THR A 85 -7.25 8.17 -5.22
C THR A 85 -6.20 7.17 -4.75
N ARG A 86 -5.05 7.08 -5.43
CA ARG A 86 -3.93 6.22 -4.99
C ARG A 86 -3.39 6.63 -3.63
N PHE A 87 -3.24 7.93 -3.40
CA PHE A 87 -2.80 8.43 -2.11
C PHE A 87 -3.82 8.16 -1.01
N SER A 88 -5.12 8.39 -1.26
CA SER A 88 -6.19 8.08 -0.31
C SER A 88 -6.25 6.60 0.02
N LEU A 89 -6.11 5.71 -0.98
CA LEU A 89 -6.06 4.26 -0.77
C LEU A 89 -4.95 3.89 0.22
N LEU A 90 -3.72 4.35 -0.04
CA LEU A 90 -2.58 4.06 0.83
C LEU A 90 -2.74 4.72 2.21
N SER A 91 -3.23 5.95 2.27
CA SER A 91 -3.43 6.66 3.55
C SER A 91 -4.46 5.98 4.45
N THR A 92 -5.52 5.39 3.85
CA THR A 92 -6.57 4.71 4.60
C THR A 92 -6.15 3.29 5.01
N TRP A 93 -5.49 2.54 4.12
CA TRP A 93 -5.38 1.08 4.28
C TRP A 93 -3.97 0.51 4.43
N LEU A 94 -2.92 1.28 4.14
CA LEU A 94 -1.56 0.74 4.15
C LEU A 94 -1.12 0.28 5.54
N GLU A 95 -1.56 0.99 6.58
CA GLU A 95 -1.32 0.63 7.98
C GLU A 95 -1.92 -0.73 8.34
N ALA A 96 -3.20 -0.94 8.04
CA ALA A 96 -3.91 -2.20 8.21
C ALA A 96 -3.24 -3.35 7.45
N LEU A 97 -2.80 -3.08 6.22
CA LEU A 97 -2.08 -4.05 5.40
C LEU A 97 -0.75 -4.45 6.05
N TYR A 98 0.02 -3.51 6.60
CA TYR A 98 1.26 -3.81 7.31
C TYR A 98 1.04 -4.69 8.54
N GLU A 99 0.01 -4.42 9.34
CA GLU A 99 -0.30 -5.22 10.53
C GLU A 99 -0.72 -6.65 10.20
N ASP A 100 -1.41 -6.83 9.07
CA ASP A 100 -1.99 -8.11 8.69
C ASP A 100 -1.09 -8.95 7.77
N PHE A 101 -0.01 -8.37 7.22
CA PHE A 101 0.81 -9.00 6.19
C PHE A 101 1.39 -10.37 6.60
N GLY A 102 1.87 -10.49 7.83
CA GLY A 102 2.36 -11.77 8.36
C GLY A 102 1.29 -12.87 8.36
N TRP A 103 0.03 -12.52 8.64
CA TRP A 103 -1.10 -13.45 8.59
C TRP A 103 -1.53 -13.76 7.16
N MET A 104 -1.61 -12.74 6.29
CA MET A 104 -1.91 -12.92 4.87
C MET A 104 -0.91 -13.87 4.19
N ARG A 105 0.37 -13.80 4.58
CA ARG A 105 1.43 -14.69 4.08
C ARG A 105 1.29 -16.14 4.56
N ARG A 106 0.86 -16.35 5.81
CA ARG A 106 0.83 -17.68 6.45
C ARG A 106 -0.48 -18.43 6.26
N ALA A 107 -1.59 -17.74 5.99
CA ALA A 107 -2.88 -18.37 5.75
C ALA A 107 -2.83 -19.22 4.46
N SER A 108 -2.75 -20.54 4.62
CA SER A 108 -2.27 -21.51 3.63
C SER A 108 -3.23 -21.87 2.50
N PHE A 109 -4.50 -21.46 2.56
CA PHE A 109 -5.51 -21.93 1.59
C PHE A 109 -5.64 -21.03 0.35
N ARG A 110 -5.27 -19.75 0.43
CA ARG A 110 -5.42 -18.76 -0.66
C ARG A 110 -4.34 -17.67 -0.57
N SER A 111 -3.07 -18.07 -0.41
CA SER A 111 -1.99 -17.09 -0.32
C SER A 111 -1.91 -16.26 -1.60
N ILE A 112 -2.14 -14.96 -1.46
CA ILE A 112 -1.76 -13.98 -2.47
C ILE A 112 -0.23 -14.02 -2.59
N ASP A 113 0.30 -13.98 -3.82
CA ASP A 113 1.75 -13.98 -4.05
C ASP A 113 2.39 -12.76 -3.37
N LYS A 114 3.18 -13.04 -2.33
CA LYS A 114 3.91 -12.06 -1.53
C LYS A 114 4.65 -11.04 -2.42
N LYS A 115 5.35 -11.52 -3.45
CA LYS A 115 6.17 -10.67 -4.30
C LYS A 115 5.31 -9.73 -5.15
N LEU A 116 4.15 -10.20 -5.60
CA LEU A 116 3.21 -9.35 -6.33
C LEU A 116 2.68 -8.23 -5.43
N VAL A 117 2.39 -8.51 -4.16
CA VAL A 117 1.95 -7.47 -3.19
C VAL A 117 3.04 -6.44 -2.98
N GLU A 118 4.26 -6.88 -2.69
CA GLU A 118 5.41 -6.00 -2.46
C GLU A 118 5.69 -5.10 -3.67
N GLU A 119 5.68 -5.67 -4.88
CA GLU A 119 5.87 -4.91 -6.12
C GLU A 119 4.68 -3.98 -6.38
N GLY A 120 3.44 -4.42 -6.17
CA GLY A 120 2.23 -3.63 -6.35
C GLY A 120 2.21 -2.38 -5.45
N ILE A 121 2.52 -2.56 -4.16
CA ILE A 121 2.66 -1.46 -3.19
C ILE A 121 3.80 -0.54 -3.63
N SER A 122 4.97 -1.09 -3.96
CA SER A 122 6.15 -0.34 -4.39
C SER A 122 5.85 0.55 -5.59
N GLN A 123 5.25 0.00 -6.65
CA GLN A 123 4.91 0.74 -7.85
C GLN A 123 3.84 1.79 -7.58
N THR A 124 2.83 1.46 -6.76
CA THR A 124 1.79 2.44 -6.38
C THR A 124 2.42 3.64 -5.67
N ILE A 125 3.28 3.41 -4.67
CA ILE A 125 3.99 4.48 -3.95
C ILE A 125 4.84 5.33 -4.91
N LEU A 126 5.64 4.68 -5.76
CA LEU A 126 6.57 5.37 -6.68
C LEU A 126 5.90 6.26 -7.72
N THR A 127 4.57 6.15 -7.88
CA THR A 127 3.77 7.00 -8.76
C THR A 127 3.24 8.28 -8.10
N LEU A 128 3.39 8.41 -6.77
CA LEU A 128 2.98 9.60 -6.01
C LEU A 128 4.01 10.73 -6.12
N PRO A 129 3.65 11.99 -5.79
CA PRO A 129 4.62 13.07 -5.56
C PRO A 129 5.69 12.71 -4.52
N LEU A 130 6.94 13.20 -4.69
CA LEU A 130 8.08 12.88 -3.82
C LEU A 130 7.82 13.14 -2.33
N GLN A 131 7.09 14.22 -2.00
CA GLN A 131 6.74 14.56 -0.62
C GLN A 131 5.82 13.51 0.01
N GLN A 132 4.86 12.96 -0.75
CA GLN A 132 3.98 11.89 -0.27
C GLN A 132 4.74 10.56 -0.16
N GLN A 133 5.65 10.28 -1.11
CA GLN A 133 6.52 9.10 -1.04
C GLN A 133 7.34 9.10 0.25
N GLN A 134 7.93 10.25 0.62
CA GLN A 134 8.77 10.38 1.82
C GLN A 134 8.04 9.94 3.08
N GLY A 135 6.83 10.46 3.33
CA GLY A 135 6.07 10.13 4.54
C GLY A 135 5.76 8.63 4.64
N ILE A 136 5.36 8.02 3.53
CA ILE A 136 5.04 6.59 3.47
C ILE A 136 6.29 5.74 3.67
N LEU A 137 7.38 6.05 2.97
CA LEU A 137 8.60 5.24 2.96
C LEU A 137 9.37 5.32 4.27
N LEU A 138 9.36 6.47 4.96
CA LEU A 138 9.95 6.58 6.29
C LEU A 138 9.14 5.82 7.35
N ASN A 139 7.81 5.85 7.30
CA ASN A 139 6.95 5.04 8.16
C ASN A 139 7.18 3.54 7.91
N TRP A 140 7.26 3.12 6.65
CA TRP A 140 7.61 1.75 6.31
C TRP A 140 8.99 1.34 6.86
N PHE A 141 10.00 2.20 6.72
CA PHE A 141 11.36 1.89 7.15
C PHE A 141 11.43 1.62 8.66
N ASP A 142 10.79 2.47 9.48
CA ASP A 142 10.66 2.25 10.93
C ASP A 142 10.01 0.89 11.25
N ARG A 143 8.92 0.55 10.55
CA ARG A 143 8.22 -0.73 10.75
C ARG A 143 9.06 -1.93 10.34
N PHE A 144 9.74 -1.83 9.20
CA PHE A 144 10.55 -2.92 8.66
C PHE A 144 11.67 -3.31 9.64
N LEU A 145 12.30 -2.31 10.28
CA LEU A 145 13.31 -2.54 11.32
C LEU A 145 12.74 -3.26 12.55
N ASN A 146 11.48 -3.03 12.89
CA ASN A 146 10.83 -3.59 14.08
C ASN A 146 10.11 -4.93 13.87
N LYS A 147 9.67 -5.25 12.64
CA LYS A 147 8.77 -6.39 12.34
C LYS A 147 9.41 -7.48 11.47
N GLY A 148 10.55 -7.22 10.83
CA GLY A 148 11.24 -8.20 9.98
C GLY A 148 10.34 -8.74 8.86
N ASP A 149 10.31 -10.07 8.71
CA ASP A 149 9.63 -10.79 7.62
C ASP A 149 8.09 -10.69 7.60
N ASP A 150 7.49 -10.17 8.67
CA ASP A 150 6.04 -9.94 8.77
C ASP A 150 5.62 -8.54 8.27
N CYS A 151 6.56 -7.77 7.72
CA CYS A 151 6.33 -6.52 6.99
C CYS A 151 6.61 -6.74 5.49
N PRO A 152 5.81 -6.15 4.56
CA PRO A 152 6.13 -6.22 3.13
C PRO A 152 7.47 -5.56 2.84
N ASN A 153 8.34 -6.23 2.10
CA ASN A 153 9.62 -5.68 1.68
C ASN A 153 9.44 -4.75 0.47
N ILE A 154 9.37 -3.45 0.72
CA ILE A 154 9.37 -2.41 -0.32
C ILE A 154 10.69 -1.63 -0.39
N GLN A 155 11.80 -2.27 0.03
CA GLN A 155 13.14 -1.67 0.02
C GLN A 155 13.52 -1.09 -1.35
N LYS A 156 13.18 -1.78 -2.44
CA LYS A 156 13.48 -1.30 -3.78
C LYS A 156 12.81 0.06 -4.08
N ALA A 157 11.57 0.27 -3.62
CA ALA A 157 10.91 1.56 -3.75
C ALA A 157 11.58 2.64 -2.90
N PHE A 158 11.99 2.29 -1.67
CA PHE A 158 12.76 3.18 -0.80
C PHE A 158 14.05 3.65 -1.49
N GLU A 159 14.84 2.72 -2.05
CA GLU A 159 16.08 3.07 -2.75
C GLU A 159 15.85 3.98 -3.96
N VAL A 160 14.80 3.70 -4.75
CA VAL A 160 14.45 4.52 -5.91
C VAL A 160 14.06 5.93 -5.49
N TRP A 161 13.20 6.07 -4.49
CA TRP A 161 12.83 7.37 -3.93
C TRP A 161 14.04 8.10 -3.36
N TRP A 162 14.88 7.44 -2.56
CA TRP A 162 16.08 8.03 -1.96
C TRP A 162 17.02 8.63 -3.01
N ARG A 163 17.29 7.89 -4.09
CA ARG A 163 18.09 8.40 -5.22
C ARG A 163 17.44 9.63 -5.86
N ARG A 164 16.12 9.62 -6.06
CA ARG A 164 15.39 10.76 -6.65
C ARG A 164 15.35 11.98 -5.72
N ALA A 165 15.24 11.77 -4.41
CA ALA A 165 15.06 12.80 -3.40
C ALA A 165 16.36 13.45 -2.93
N PHE A 166 17.50 12.77 -3.03
CA PHE A 166 18.77 13.32 -2.53
C PHE A 166 19.85 13.46 -3.62
N ILE A 167 19.96 12.52 -4.56
CA ILE A 167 21.02 12.60 -5.58
C ILE A 167 20.73 13.71 -6.61
N LYS A 168 19.47 13.90 -7.00
CA LYS A 168 19.10 14.99 -7.92
C LYS A 168 19.30 16.37 -7.29
N HIS A 169 18.92 16.54 -6.03
CA HIS A 169 19.09 17.80 -5.32
C HIS A 169 20.57 18.19 -5.15
N VAL A 170 21.46 17.22 -4.92
CA VAL A 170 22.91 17.47 -4.88
C VAL A 170 23.41 17.93 -6.25
N SER A 171 23.05 17.25 -7.34
CA SER A 171 23.49 17.63 -8.69
C SER A 171 22.93 18.99 -9.17
N GLU A 172 21.72 19.36 -8.74
CA GLU A 172 21.13 20.67 -9.04
C GLU A 172 21.79 21.78 -8.22
N GLN A 173 22.10 21.55 -6.94
CA GLN A 173 22.84 22.49 -6.10
C GLN A 173 24.29 22.69 -6.58
N GLU A 174 24.99 21.63 -6.98
CA GLU A 174 26.33 21.71 -7.55
C GLU A 174 26.34 22.50 -8.87
N ASN A 175 25.38 22.26 -9.77
CA ASN A 175 25.25 23.04 -11.00
C ASN A 175 24.93 24.52 -10.75
N THR A 176 24.12 24.82 -9.73
CA THR A 176 23.79 26.21 -9.37
C THR A 176 24.99 26.93 -8.75
N GLN A 177 25.81 26.23 -7.96
CA GLN A 177 27.06 26.78 -7.41
C GLN A 177 28.14 27.01 -8.47
N LEU A 178 28.20 26.18 -9.52
CA LEU A 178 29.16 26.35 -10.62
C LEU A 178 28.79 27.49 -11.60
N GLN A 179 27.53 27.93 -11.63
CA GLN A 179 27.07 29.03 -12.50
C GLN A 179 27.29 30.43 -11.91
N ILE A 180 27.66 30.55 -10.62
CA ILE A 180 27.83 31.86 -9.95
C ILE A 180 29.24 32.45 -10.17
N THR A 181 30.19 31.72 -10.75
CA THR A 181 31.60 32.16 -10.86
C THR A 181 32.04 32.74 -12.21
N LEU A 182 31.12 32.99 -13.16
CA LEU A 182 31.44 33.71 -14.40
C LEU A 182 31.15 35.21 -14.22
N CYS A 183 31.98 35.91 -13.43
CA CYS A 183 32.07 37.36 -13.53
C CYS A 183 32.99 37.70 -14.71
N ASP A 184 32.38 38.18 -15.78
CA ASP A 184 33.05 38.78 -16.93
C ASP A 184 34.02 39.89 -16.49
N TYR A 185 35.28 39.80 -16.91
CA TYR A 185 36.23 40.90 -16.83
C TYR A 185 36.02 41.83 -18.04
N PRO A 186 35.71 43.13 -17.85
CA PRO A 186 35.65 44.07 -18.95
C PRO A 186 37.07 44.37 -19.47
N SER A 187 37.16 44.52 -20.80
CA SER A 187 38.36 44.81 -21.59
C SER A 187 38.97 46.18 -21.31
#